data_AF-A0A6J4T617-F1
#
_entry.id   AF-A0A6J4T617-F1
#
_cell.length_a   1.000
_cell.length_b   1.000
_cell.length_c   1.000
_cell.angle_alpha   90.00
_cell.angle_beta   90.00
_cell.angle_gamma   90.00
#
_symmetry.space_group_name_H-M   'P 1'
#
loop_
_entity.id
_entity.type
_entity.pdbx_description
1 polymer ?
#
loop_
_entity_poly.entity_id
_entity_poly.type
_entity_poly.pdbx_seq_one_letter_code
_entity_poly.pdbx_strand_id
1 'polypeptide(L)'
;MARRSAALLLLLVAGCAAPRELRPEPRFFAYGSDPGWTLTIARGRIRLAAAPNLTVDAPAVPPALVGSTLRYWVAGIVIDVERRTCRDRRSGLAFSDTVRVAAGERSFAGCGGARLPLLDT
;
A
#
# COMPACT_ATOMS: atom_id res chain seq x y z
N MET A 1 58.18 42.88 -24.11
CA MET A 1 57.01 42.75 -23.22
C MET A 1 55.88 42.08 -24.01
N ALA A 2 55.58 40.81 -23.75
CA ALA A 2 54.61 40.01 -24.52
C ALA A 2 53.23 40.02 -23.85
N ARG A 3 52.20 40.49 -24.57
CA ARG A 3 50.79 40.51 -24.13
C ARG A 3 50.20 39.10 -24.25
N ARG A 4 49.71 38.56 -23.14
CA ARG A 4 49.09 37.23 -23.05
C ARG A 4 47.63 37.30 -23.48
N SER A 5 47.27 36.55 -24.52
CA SER A 5 45.89 36.33 -24.96
C SER A 5 45.17 35.45 -23.95
N ALA A 6 44.13 35.97 -23.30
CA ALA A 6 43.23 35.21 -22.45
C ALA A 6 42.09 34.64 -23.31
N ALA A 7 42.17 33.35 -23.62
CA ALA A 7 41.06 32.62 -24.24
C ALA A 7 39.95 32.45 -23.19
N LEU A 8 38.79 33.09 -23.43
CA LEU A 8 37.56 32.82 -22.69
C LEU A 8 37.09 31.39 -23.03
N LEU A 9 37.29 30.44 -22.12
CA LEU A 9 36.63 29.14 -22.18
C LEU A 9 35.17 29.30 -21.73
N LEU A 10 34.25 29.16 -22.69
CA LEU A 10 32.82 28.93 -22.45
C LEU A 10 32.62 27.51 -21.90
N LEU A 11 32.33 27.37 -20.60
CA LEU A 11 31.86 26.12 -19.99
C LEU A 11 30.37 25.92 -20.30
N LEU A 12 30.05 24.96 -21.16
CA LEU A 12 28.70 24.42 -21.38
C LEU A 12 28.36 23.43 -20.26
N VAL A 13 27.49 23.80 -19.33
CA VAL A 13 26.98 22.88 -18.30
C VAL A 13 25.87 22.02 -18.92
N ALA A 14 26.20 20.83 -19.38
CA ALA A 14 25.22 19.82 -19.78
C ALA A 14 24.51 19.28 -18.52
N GLY A 15 23.28 19.74 -18.30
CA GLY A 15 22.42 19.23 -17.24
C GLY A 15 21.95 17.81 -17.55
N CYS A 16 22.60 16.79 -17.00
CA CYS A 16 22.09 15.43 -17.01
C CYS A 16 20.86 15.34 -16.07
N ALA A 17 19.65 15.50 -16.62
CA ALA A 17 18.45 15.06 -15.94
C ALA A 17 18.43 13.52 -15.99
N ALA A 18 18.77 12.86 -14.87
CA ALA A 18 18.66 11.42 -14.76
C ALA A 18 17.18 10.99 -14.93
N PRO A 19 16.89 9.90 -15.67
CA PRO A 19 15.54 9.37 -15.77
C PRO A 19 15.04 9.00 -14.38
N ARG A 20 13.90 9.56 -13.98
CA ARG A 20 13.21 9.21 -12.73
C ARG A 20 12.77 7.76 -12.86
N GLU A 21 13.34 6.86 -12.06
CA GLU A 21 12.85 5.48 -11.96
C GLU A 21 11.37 5.51 -11.57
N LEU A 22 10.51 4.99 -12.44
CA LEU A 22 9.10 4.78 -12.13
C LEU A 22 9.02 3.59 -11.17
N ARG A 23 9.22 3.83 -9.87
CA ARG A 23 8.99 2.79 -8.87
C ARG A 23 7.50 2.46 -8.87
N PRO A 24 7.12 1.18 -9.00
CA PRO A 24 5.74 0.78 -8.81
C PRO A 24 5.27 1.29 -7.45
N GLU A 25 4.20 2.08 -7.44
CA GLU A 25 3.56 2.51 -6.21
C GLU A 25 3.24 1.29 -5.35
N PRO A 26 3.62 1.27 -4.06
CA PRO A 26 3.31 0.17 -3.17
C PRO A 26 1.82 -0.16 -3.24
N ARG A 27 1.51 -1.42 -3.57
CA ARG A 27 0.15 -1.95 -3.56
C ARG A 27 -0.02 -2.82 -2.33
N PHE A 28 -0.95 -2.45 -1.48
CA PHE A 28 -1.46 -3.33 -0.44
C PHE A 28 -2.72 -4.04 -0.95
N PHE A 29 -2.82 -5.33 -0.68
CA PHE A 29 -3.99 -6.15 -0.97
C PHE A 29 -4.35 -6.99 0.25
N ALA A 30 -5.65 -7.12 0.50
CA ALA A 30 -6.19 -8.02 1.51
C ALA A 30 -7.53 -8.62 1.07
N TYR A 31 -7.86 -9.78 1.63
CA TYR A 31 -9.13 -10.44 1.36
C TYR A 31 -9.61 -11.28 2.55
N GLY A 32 -10.91 -11.57 2.56
CA GLY A 32 -11.51 -12.57 3.45
C GLY A 32 -12.56 -13.41 2.71
N SER A 33 -12.76 -14.63 3.19
CA SER A 33 -13.49 -15.68 2.48
C SER A 33 -14.93 -15.88 2.95
N ASP A 34 -15.29 -15.46 4.17
CA ASP A 34 -16.65 -15.61 4.70
C ASP A 34 -16.98 -14.56 5.79
N PRO A 35 -17.85 -13.57 5.50
CA PRO A 35 -18.37 -13.26 4.16
C PRO A 35 -17.25 -12.78 3.22
N GLY A 36 -17.43 -12.96 1.91
CA GLY A 36 -16.40 -12.61 0.91
C GLY A 36 -16.15 -11.10 0.79
N TRP A 37 -14.88 -10.69 0.86
CA TRP A 37 -14.48 -9.30 0.64
C TRP A 37 -13.04 -9.16 0.11
N THR A 38 -12.75 -8.03 -0.53
CA THR A 38 -11.42 -7.65 -1.01
C THR A 38 -11.13 -6.18 -0.73
N LEU A 39 -9.87 -5.86 -0.45
CA LEU A 39 -9.36 -4.52 -0.22
C LEU A 39 -8.09 -4.31 -1.05
N THR A 40 -8.00 -3.17 -1.72
CA THR A 40 -6.77 -2.70 -2.37
C THR A 40 -6.48 -1.27 -1.94
N ILE A 41 -5.24 -1.01 -1.51
CA ILE A 41 -4.72 0.34 -1.28
C ILE A 41 -3.56 0.54 -2.25
N ALA A 42 -3.72 1.43 -3.23
CA ALA A 42 -2.71 1.69 -4.23
C ALA A 42 -2.95 3.06 -4.88
N ARG A 43 -1.87 3.74 -5.28
CA ARG A 43 -1.93 5.02 -6.03
C ARG A 43 -2.84 6.05 -5.35
N GLY A 44 -2.72 6.18 -4.03
CA GLY A 44 -3.52 7.12 -3.25
C GLY A 44 -5.03 6.83 -3.24
N ARG A 45 -5.45 5.58 -3.51
CA ARG A 45 -6.86 5.18 -3.45
C ARG A 45 -7.06 3.90 -2.63
N ILE A 46 -8.21 3.82 -1.97
CA ILE A 46 -8.71 2.63 -1.30
C ILE A 46 -9.91 2.12 -2.10
N ARG A 47 -9.87 0.83 -2.45
CA ARG A 47 -11.00 0.10 -3.02
C ARG A 47 -11.38 -1.07 -2.13
N LEU A 48 -12.62 -1.10 -1.67
CA LEU A 48 -13.21 -2.19 -0.89
C LEU A 48 -14.42 -2.73 -1.65
N ALA A 49 -14.52 -4.06 -1.76
CA ALA A 49 -15.72 -4.74 -2.21
C ALA A 49 -16.05 -5.86 -1.22
N ALA A 50 -17.26 -5.88 -0.67
CA ALA A 50 -17.72 -6.88 0.28
C ALA A 50 -19.18 -7.29 0.02
N ALA A 51 -19.44 -8.59 0.01
CA ALA A 51 -20.78 -9.14 -0.22
C ALA A 51 -21.74 -8.83 0.95
N PRO A 52 -23.04 -8.59 0.70
CA PRO A 52 -23.69 -8.60 -0.61
C PRO A 52 -23.51 -7.29 -1.41
N ASN A 53 -23.56 -6.12 -0.76
CA ASN A 53 -23.73 -4.82 -1.44
C ASN A 53 -22.86 -3.69 -0.88
N LEU A 54 -21.61 -3.95 -0.49
CA LEU A 54 -20.69 -2.88 -0.04
C LEU A 54 -19.56 -2.69 -1.05
N THR A 55 -19.52 -1.52 -1.67
CA THR A 55 -18.43 -1.09 -2.55
C THR A 55 -17.99 0.31 -2.14
N VAL A 56 -16.69 0.51 -1.96
CA VAL A 56 -16.08 1.81 -1.73
C VAL A 56 -14.92 1.99 -2.69
N ASP A 57 -14.86 3.14 -3.36
CA ASP A 57 -13.70 3.60 -4.10
C ASP A 57 -13.47 5.08 -3.78
N ALA A 58 -12.46 5.37 -2.98
CA ALA A 58 -12.23 6.71 -2.45
C ALA A 58 -10.72 7.02 -2.32
N PRO A 59 -10.35 8.31 -2.24
CA PRO A 59 -8.98 8.70 -1.94
C PRO A 59 -8.49 8.08 -0.64
N ALA A 60 -7.26 7.57 -0.65
CA ALA A 60 -6.57 7.11 0.54
C ALA A 60 -5.99 8.32 1.27
N VAL A 61 -6.43 8.55 2.50
CA VAL A 61 -5.71 9.43 3.42
C VAL A 61 -4.58 8.62 4.08
N PRO A 62 -3.47 9.27 4.48
CA PRO A 62 -2.45 8.59 5.28
C PRO A 62 -3.06 7.92 6.52
N PRO A 63 -2.66 6.68 6.85
CA PRO A 63 -3.16 6.01 8.05
C PRO A 63 -2.57 6.67 9.31
N ALA A 64 -3.30 6.57 10.42
CA ALA A 64 -2.71 6.83 11.73
C ALA A 64 -2.14 5.53 12.31
N LEU A 65 -1.09 5.65 13.12
CA LEU A 65 -0.57 4.54 13.91
C LEU A 65 -1.26 4.54 15.27
N VAL A 66 -2.02 3.49 15.57
CA VAL A 66 -2.71 3.27 16.85
C VAL A 66 -2.08 2.05 17.52
N GLY A 67 -1.15 2.28 18.45
CA GLY A 67 -0.29 1.21 18.96
C GLY A 67 0.58 0.62 17.85
N SER A 68 0.41 -0.67 17.54
CA SER A 68 1.09 -1.37 16.45
C SER A 68 0.25 -1.48 15.16
N THR A 69 -0.94 -0.87 15.13
CA THR A 69 -1.92 -1.00 14.05
C THR A 69 -1.94 0.24 13.17
N LEU A 70 -1.88 0.06 11.86
CA LEU A 70 -2.17 1.12 10.90
C LEU A 70 -3.67 1.21 10.69
N ARG A 71 -4.26 2.36 11.00
CA ARG A 71 -5.70 2.61 10.88
C ARG A 71 -5.98 3.60 9.76
N TYR A 72 -6.83 3.20 8.82
CA TYR A 72 -7.35 4.06 7.76
C TYR A 72 -8.82 4.39 8.05
N TRP A 73 -9.21 5.62 7.73
CA TRP A 73 -10.60 6.07 7.74
C TRP A 73 -10.99 6.52 6.35
N VAL A 74 -12.05 5.94 5.80
CA VAL A 74 -12.49 6.24 4.44
C VAL A 74 -13.99 6.03 4.31
N ALA A 75 -14.73 7.06 3.90
CA ALA A 75 -16.19 6.96 3.65
C ALA A 75 -16.98 6.29 4.81
N GLY A 76 -16.66 6.59 6.07
CA GLY A 76 -17.31 5.98 7.25
C GLY A 76 -16.85 4.55 7.57
N ILE A 77 -15.84 4.04 6.87
CA ILE A 77 -15.23 2.73 7.09
C ILE A 77 -13.91 2.90 7.84
N VAL A 78 -13.70 2.02 8.82
CA VAL A 78 -12.42 1.87 9.52
C VAL A 78 -11.73 0.61 9.03
N ILE A 79 -10.47 0.73 8.63
CA ILE A 79 -9.63 -0.39 8.20
C ILE A 79 -8.42 -0.43 9.12
N ASP A 80 -8.28 -1.53 9.85
CA ASP A 80 -7.13 -1.81 10.70
C ASP A 80 -6.24 -2.84 10.03
N VAL A 81 -4.96 -2.49 9.85
CA VAL A 81 -3.91 -3.36 9.35
C VAL A 81 -2.90 -3.57 10.48
N GLU A 82 -2.84 -4.81 10.97
CA GLU A 82 -1.91 -5.23 12.00
C GLU A 82 -0.82 -6.11 11.36
N ARG A 83 0.46 -5.77 11.60
CA ARG A 83 1.61 -6.58 11.18
C ARG A 83 1.71 -7.83 12.03
N ARG A 84 0.86 -8.80 11.71
CA ARG A 84 0.69 -10.07 12.41
C ARG A 84 0.31 -11.14 11.41
N THR A 85 1.09 -12.22 11.38
CA THR A 85 0.89 -13.34 10.46
C THR A 85 -0.57 -13.82 10.49
N CYS A 86 -1.19 -13.81 9.31
CA CYS A 86 -2.55 -14.27 9.09
C CYS A 86 -2.52 -15.52 8.22
N ARG A 87 -3.24 -16.57 8.63
CA ARG A 87 -3.43 -17.77 7.82
C ARG A 87 -4.87 -17.80 7.31
N ASP A 88 -5.05 -17.75 5.99
CA ASP A 88 -6.38 -17.86 5.39
C ASP A 88 -6.93 -19.27 5.67
N ARG A 89 -8.06 -19.34 6.38
CA ARG A 89 -8.65 -20.61 6.81
C ARG A 89 -9.02 -21.53 5.65
N ARG A 90 -9.37 -20.95 4.50
CA ARG A 90 -9.84 -21.72 3.33
C ARG A 90 -8.69 -22.29 2.51
N SER A 91 -7.65 -21.49 2.22
CA SER A 91 -6.52 -21.94 1.40
C SER A 91 -5.32 -22.45 2.20
N GLY A 92 -5.27 -22.17 3.51
CA GLY A 92 -4.11 -22.45 4.35
C GLY A 92 -2.92 -21.50 4.13
N LEU A 93 -3.00 -20.57 3.18
CA LEU A 93 -1.92 -19.65 2.84
C LEU A 93 -1.64 -18.66 3.98
N ALA A 94 -0.35 -18.41 4.23
CA ALA A 94 0.10 -17.43 5.21
C ALA A 94 0.42 -16.08 4.56
N PHE A 95 0.07 -15.02 5.25
CA PHE A 95 0.30 -13.62 4.88
C PHE A 95 0.85 -12.85 6.08
N SER A 96 1.55 -11.75 5.81
CA SER A 96 2.21 -10.94 6.84
C SER A 96 1.26 -10.17 7.74
N ASP A 97 0.08 -9.81 7.23
CA ASP A 97 -0.82 -8.89 7.94
C ASP A 97 -2.20 -9.50 8.21
N THR A 98 -2.74 -9.18 9.39
CA THR A 98 -4.13 -9.37 9.74
C THR A 98 -4.88 -8.07 9.44
N VAL A 99 -6.01 -8.16 8.75
CA VAL A 99 -6.82 -6.99 8.40
C VAL A 99 -8.21 -7.12 8.99
N ARG A 100 -8.69 -6.03 9.59
CA ARG A 100 -10.08 -5.87 10.03
C ARG A 100 -10.70 -4.67 9.33
N VAL A 101 -11.93 -4.83 8.87
CA VAL A 101 -12.71 -3.76 8.24
C VAL A 101 -14.01 -3.61 9.02
N ALA A 102 -14.33 -2.41 9.48
CA ALA A 102 -15.59 -2.07 10.12
C ALA A 102 -16.35 -1.05 9.28
N ALA A 103 -17.59 -1.39 8.93
CA ALA A 103 -18.49 -0.58 8.10
C ALA A 103 -19.89 -0.57 8.73
N GLY A 104 -20.16 0.42 9.57
CA GLY A 104 -21.35 0.43 10.43
C GLY A 104 -21.38 -0.80 11.35
N GLU A 105 -22.50 -1.51 11.38
CA GLU A 105 -22.69 -2.74 12.17
C GLU A 105 -21.98 -3.98 11.60
N ARG A 106 -21.38 -3.87 10.40
CA ARG A 106 -20.70 -4.99 9.75
C ARG A 106 -19.21 -4.95 10.02
N SER A 107 -18.66 -6.10 10.39
CA SER A 107 -17.22 -6.27 10.53
C SER A 107 -16.73 -7.45 9.70
N PHE A 108 -15.52 -7.31 9.18
CA PHE A 108 -14.85 -8.32 8.37
C PHE A 108 -13.44 -8.53 8.88
N ALA A 109 -12.97 -9.78 8.83
CA ALA A 109 -11.60 -10.13 9.11
C ALA A 109 -11.01 -10.93 7.94
N GLY A 110 -9.70 -10.81 7.75
CA GLY A 110 -9.01 -11.46 6.64
C GLY A 110 -7.51 -11.22 6.67
N CYS A 111 -6.86 -11.68 5.60
CA CYS A 111 -5.41 -11.67 5.48
C CYS A 111 -4.97 -10.69 4.39
N GLY A 112 -3.82 -10.04 4.60
CA GLY A 112 -3.28 -9.08 3.65
C GLY A 112 -1.76 -8.97 3.70
N GLY A 113 -1.24 -8.10 2.82
CA GLY A 113 0.19 -7.85 2.72
C GLY A 113 0.94 -8.91 1.93
N ALA A 114 2.23 -9.04 2.21
CA ALA A 114 3.10 -10.01 1.56
C ALA A 114 2.67 -11.44 1.91
N ARG A 115 2.60 -12.30 0.89
CA ARG A 115 2.47 -13.76 1.08
C ARG A 115 3.76 -14.28 1.70
N LEU A 116 3.61 -15.09 2.75
CA LEU A 116 4.74 -15.71 3.43
C LEU A 116 5.03 -17.09 2.83
N PRO A 117 6.29 -17.51 2.80
CA PRO A 117 6.64 -18.89 2.50
C PRO A 117 5.90 -19.84 3.45
N LEU A 118 5.55 -21.02 2.95
CA LEU A 118 5.26 -22.13 3.86
C LEU A 118 6.57 -22.44 4.59
N LEU A 119 6.56 -22.33 5.92
CA LEU A 119 7.66 -22.82 6.73
C LEU A 119 7.44 -24.31 6.87
N ASP A 120 8.24 -25.10 6.16
CA ASP A 120 8.34 -26.53 6.38
C ASP A 120 9.13 -26.71 7.69
N THR A 121 8.44 -27.11 8.75
CA THR A 121 9.05 -27.53 10.03
C THR A 121 9.19 -29.04 10.08
#